data_AF-A0A1V3G8N8-F1
#
_entry.id   AF-A0A1V3G8N8-F1
#
_cell.length_a   1.000
_cell.length_b   1.000
_cell.length_c   1.000
_cell.angle_alpha   90.00
_cell.angle_beta   90.00
_cell.angle_gamma   90.00
#
_symmetry.space_group_name_H-M   'P 1'
#
loop_
_entity.id
_entity.type
_entity.pdbx_description
1 polymer ?
#
loop_
_entity_poly.entity_id
_entity_poly.type
_entity_poly.pdbx_seq_one_letter_code
_entity_poly.pdbx_strand_id
1 'polypeptide(L)'
;MKKFLAVTAAAVLALSVGCSKEEEKPKEEAKPAAATEKKENDNTEKITLLNFEGELMQQLREYHAAFNAYAAGAAKEGEEALPKEELDQLKADAKAAGEKAVAEIPSVKVPTELSEDNQATIKGALEELKKSYEAKVAGLEDEAKAAEADELFTAFEEKLNTIHEDLKLIPGKFINELQ
;
A
#
# COMPACT_ATOMS: atom_id res chain seq x y z
N MET A 1 8.97 -8.51 52.35
CA MET A 1 9.21 -7.30 53.17
C MET A 1 9.71 -6.18 52.26
N LYS A 2 9.15 -4.97 52.42
CA LYS A 2 9.54 -3.67 51.82
C LYS A 2 9.38 -3.60 50.28
N LYS A 3 8.30 -3.03 49.71
CA LYS A 3 7.71 -1.67 49.83
C LYS A 3 8.75 -0.55 49.66
N PHE A 4 8.69 0.10 48.50
CA PHE A 4 9.00 1.51 48.23
C PHE A 4 7.98 1.93 47.15
N LEU A 5 6.87 2.63 47.43
CA LEU A 5 6.66 4.02 47.86
C LEU A 5 7.42 5.09 47.04
N ALA A 6 6.74 5.57 46.00
CA ALA A 6 6.29 6.95 45.74
C ALA A 6 7.28 8.12 45.57
N VAL A 7 6.76 9.15 44.84
CA VAL A 7 7.10 10.60 44.77
C VAL A 7 7.48 11.03 43.34
N THR A 8 6.51 11.41 42.48
CA THR A 8 6.01 12.78 42.16
C THR A 8 7.04 13.74 41.54
N ALA A 9 6.73 14.27 40.34
CA ALA A 9 6.96 15.68 39.99
C ALA A 9 6.13 16.06 38.76
N ALA A 10 5.24 17.04 38.95
CA ALA A 10 4.48 17.70 37.90
C ALA A 10 5.40 18.58 37.04
N ALA A 11 5.28 18.50 35.71
CA ALA A 11 5.87 19.47 34.80
C ALA A 11 4.76 20.35 34.22
N VAL A 12 4.77 21.60 34.68
CA VAL A 12 3.89 22.69 34.24
C VAL A 12 4.27 23.08 32.80
N LEU A 13 3.30 23.04 31.90
CA LEU A 13 3.41 23.63 30.56
C LEU A 13 3.35 25.16 30.69
N ALA A 14 4.49 25.82 30.56
CA ALA A 14 4.56 27.26 30.38
C ALA A 14 4.61 27.58 28.88
N LEU A 15 3.51 28.16 28.38
CA LEU A 15 3.42 28.83 27.09
C LEU A 15 4.27 30.11 27.14
N SER A 16 5.24 30.26 26.23
CA SER A 16 5.84 31.55 25.92
C SER A 16 5.44 31.98 24.51
N VAL A 17 4.44 32.86 24.50
CA VAL A 17 4.02 33.67 23.36
C VAL A 17 4.94 34.90 23.30
N GLY A 18 5.40 35.27 22.11
CA GLY A 18 5.54 36.69 21.72
C GLY A 18 6.87 37.42 21.95
N CYS A 19 7.49 37.79 20.83
CA CYS A 19 8.21 39.04 20.52
C CYS A 19 9.34 39.56 21.43
N SER A 20 10.55 39.69 20.86
CA SER A 20 11.15 41.02 20.68
C SER A 20 12.39 40.99 19.78
N LYS A 21 12.49 42.05 19.00
CA LYS A 21 13.53 42.41 18.05
C LYS A 21 14.59 43.23 18.79
N GLU A 22 15.86 42.86 18.70
CA GLU A 22 17.00 43.75 18.99
C GLU A 22 18.21 43.32 18.15
N GLU A 23 18.79 44.29 17.43
CA GLU A 23 19.97 44.16 16.56
C GLU A 23 21.24 44.51 17.35
N GLU A 24 22.30 43.68 17.28
CA GLU A 24 23.70 44.15 17.27
C GLU A 24 24.69 43.06 16.76
N LYS A 25 25.01 43.14 15.47
CA LYS A 25 26.30 43.07 14.71
C LYS A 25 27.57 42.30 15.20
N PRO A 26 28.54 42.00 14.30
CA PRO A 26 28.76 40.70 13.66
C PRO A 26 30.04 39.97 14.15
N LYS A 27 30.06 38.64 14.03
CA LYS A 27 31.31 37.86 14.07
C LYS A 27 31.35 36.86 12.92
N GLU A 28 32.31 37.09 12.05
CA GLU A 28 32.57 36.40 10.79
C GLU A 28 33.24 35.03 11.05
N GLU A 29 32.67 34.03 10.38
CA GLU A 29 33.27 32.79 9.87
C GLU A 29 33.92 31.77 10.83
N ALA A 30 33.14 30.74 11.17
CA ALA A 30 33.56 29.36 11.00
C ALA A 30 32.48 28.61 10.21
N LYS A 31 32.81 28.29 8.95
CA LYS A 31 31.99 27.59 7.95
C LYS A 31 31.41 26.28 8.54
N PRO A 32 30.09 26.14 8.72
CA PRO A 32 29.51 24.82 8.91
C PRO A 32 29.65 24.07 7.59
N ALA A 33 30.20 22.86 7.65
CA ALA A 33 30.05 21.92 6.55
C ALA A 33 28.55 21.81 6.23
N ALA A 34 28.21 22.11 4.99
CA ALA A 34 26.90 21.96 4.41
C ALA A 34 26.39 20.53 4.65
N ALA A 35 25.57 20.36 5.69
CA ALA A 35 24.59 19.28 5.75
C ALA A 35 23.32 19.80 5.09
N THR A 36 23.39 20.05 3.78
CA THR A 36 22.23 20.39 2.96
C THR A 36 21.78 19.14 2.22
N GLU A 37 20.45 18.96 2.17
CA GLU A 37 19.73 18.18 1.15
C GLU A 37 19.66 16.65 1.30
N LYS A 38 19.02 16.16 2.38
CA LYS A 38 18.31 14.86 2.29
C LYS A 38 16.89 14.88 2.83
N LYS A 39 16.58 15.79 3.76
CA LYS A 39 15.33 15.77 4.53
C LYS A 39 14.08 16.26 3.77
N GLU A 40 14.25 17.05 2.71
CA GLU A 40 13.11 17.61 1.96
C GLU A 40 12.61 16.65 0.87
N ASN A 41 13.48 15.75 0.39
CA ASN A 41 13.14 14.77 -0.65
C ASN A 41 12.38 13.55 -0.07
N ASP A 42 12.76 13.10 1.14
CA ASP A 42 12.15 11.92 1.77
C ASP A 42 10.64 12.07 2.03
N ASN A 43 10.17 13.26 2.42
CA ASN A 43 8.74 13.48 2.63
C ASN A 43 7.96 13.54 1.31
N THR A 44 8.56 14.11 0.27
CA THR A 44 7.97 14.13 -1.07
C THR A 44 7.83 12.71 -1.61
N GLU A 45 8.86 11.89 -1.49
CA GLU A 45 8.85 10.50 -1.98
C GLU A 45 7.80 9.64 -1.24
N LYS A 46 7.67 9.81 0.09
CA LYS A 46 6.61 9.16 0.88
C LYS A 46 5.21 9.54 0.41
N ILE A 47 4.96 10.83 0.21
CA ILE A 47 3.64 11.31 -0.25
C ILE A 47 3.34 10.77 -1.64
N THR A 48 4.32 10.80 -2.54
CA THR A 48 4.20 10.26 -3.90
C THR A 48 3.86 8.77 -3.88
N LEU A 49 4.57 7.96 -3.08
CA LEU A 49 4.30 6.53 -2.96
C LEU A 49 2.89 6.27 -2.43
N LEU A 50 2.50 6.91 -1.33
CA LEU A 50 1.19 6.71 -0.72
C LEU A 50 0.04 7.15 -1.64
N ASN A 51 0.23 8.21 -2.43
CA ASN A 51 -0.76 8.63 -3.43
C ASN A 51 -0.88 7.59 -4.55
N PHE A 52 0.26 7.10 -5.06
CA PHE A 52 0.29 6.04 -6.07
C PHE A 52 -0.42 4.78 -5.58
N GLU A 53 -0.15 4.35 -4.34
CA GLU A 53 -0.82 3.20 -3.73
C GLU A 53 -2.31 3.43 -3.55
N GLY A 54 -2.73 4.62 -3.12
CA GLY A 54 -4.14 4.98 -3.02
C GLY A 54 -4.90 4.83 -4.35
N GLU A 55 -4.30 5.34 -5.43
CA GLU A 55 -4.84 5.20 -6.79
C GLU A 55 -4.86 3.75 -7.26
N LEU A 56 -3.76 3.03 -7.07
CA LEU A 56 -3.66 1.61 -7.41
C LEU A 56 -4.74 0.80 -6.68
N MET A 57 -4.89 1.00 -5.36
CA MET A 57 -5.89 0.28 -4.57
C MET A 57 -7.33 0.60 -4.99
N GLN A 58 -7.61 1.83 -5.44
CA GLN A 58 -8.91 2.15 -6.03
C GLN A 58 -9.18 1.30 -7.28
N GLN A 59 -8.21 1.20 -8.18
CA GLN A 59 -8.30 0.38 -9.38
C GLN A 59 -8.44 -1.11 -9.04
N LEU A 60 -7.68 -1.62 -8.06
CA LEU A 60 -7.74 -3.02 -7.63
C LEU A 60 -9.08 -3.39 -6.97
N ARG A 61 -9.70 -2.47 -6.23
CA ARG A 61 -11.05 -2.67 -5.67
C ARG A 61 -12.09 -2.93 -6.75
N GLU A 62 -12.01 -2.23 -7.88
CA GLU A 62 -12.93 -2.45 -9.01
C GLU A 62 -12.79 -3.87 -9.57
N TYR A 63 -11.58 -4.39 -9.67
CA TYR A 63 -11.36 -5.76 -10.16
C TYR A 63 -11.79 -6.81 -9.12
N HIS A 64 -11.46 -6.59 -7.84
CA HIS A 64 -11.77 -7.53 -6.77
C HIS A 64 -13.27 -7.66 -6.50
N ALA A 65 -14.06 -6.62 -6.72
CA ALA A 65 -15.50 -6.65 -6.48
C ALA A 65 -16.19 -7.86 -7.16
N ALA A 66 -15.83 -8.16 -8.41
CA ALA A 66 -16.41 -9.29 -9.14
C ALA A 66 -15.95 -10.65 -8.60
N PHE A 67 -14.67 -10.79 -8.22
CA PHE A 67 -14.16 -12.00 -7.58
C PHE A 67 -14.83 -12.25 -6.22
N ASN A 68 -14.98 -11.19 -5.40
CA ASN A 68 -15.62 -11.28 -4.09
C ASN A 68 -17.10 -11.64 -4.23
N ALA A 69 -17.79 -11.07 -5.24
CA ALA A 69 -19.17 -11.43 -5.54
C ALA A 69 -19.33 -12.91 -5.93
N TYR A 70 -18.45 -13.42 -6.80
CA TYR A 70 -18.43 -14.84 -7.16
C TYR A 70 -18.13 -15.73 -5.95
N ALA A 71 -17.10 -15.43 -5.17
CA ALA A 71 -16.74 -16.20 -3.97
C ALA A 71 -17.88 -16.22 -2.94
N ALA A 72 -18.51 -15.07 -2.69
CA ALA A 72 -19.65 -14.98 -1.80
C ALA A 72 -20.87 -15.77 -2.33
N GLY A 73 -21.12 -15.74 -3.64
CA GLY A 73 -22.17 -16.53 -4.28
C GLY A 73 -21.91 -18.04 -4.20
N ALA A 74 -20.66 -18.46 -4.43
CA ALA A 74 -20.23 -19.85 -4.37
C ALA A 74 -20.26 -20.43 -2.95
N ALA A 75 -20.08 -19.60 -1.93
CA ALA A 75 -20.14 -20.00 -0.52
C ALA A 75 -21.57 -20.16 0.03
N LYS A 76 -22.61 -19.74 -0.72
CA LYS A 76 -24.00 -19.92 -0.30
C LYS A 76 -24.46 -21.36 -0.51
N GLU A 77 -25.08 -21.93 0.51
CA GLU A 77 -25.56 -23.32 0.51
C GLU A 77 -27.03 -23.41 0.95
N GLY A 78 -27.66 -24.56 0.71
CA GLY A 78 -29.03 -24.84 1.15
C GLY A 78 -30.06 -23.91 0.50
N GLU A 79 -30.91 -23.27 1.31
CA GLU A 79 -31.96 -22.36 0.85
C GLU A 79 -31.42 -21.03 0.29
N GLU A 80 -30.17 -20.68 0.60
CA GLU A 80 -29.52 -19.45 0.11
C GLU A 80 -28.70 -19.70 -1.16
N ALA A 81 -28.54 -20.96 -1.58
CA ALA A 81 -27.76 -21.33 -2.76
C ALA A 81 -28.28 -20.58 -4.00
N LEU A 82 -27.36 -19.96 -4.74
CA LEU A 82 -27.72 -19.26 -5.97
C LEU A 82 -28.09 -20.27 -7.06
N PRO A 83 -29.04 -19.92 -7.94
CA PRO A 83 -29.27 -20.67 -9.17
C PRO A 83 -27.96 -20.78 -9.97
N LYS A 84 -27.76 -21.94 -10.62
CA LYS A 84 -26.55 -22.20 -11.41
C LYS A 84 -26.27 -21.10 -12.44
N GLU A 85 -27.29 -20.59 -13.11
CA GLU A 85 -27.15 -19.52 -14.10
C GLU A 85 -26.62 -18.22 -13.49
N GLU A 86 -27.08 -17.87 -12.29
CA GLU A 86 -26.59 -16.69 -11.56
C GLU A 86 -25.14 -16.87 -11.12
N LEU A 87 -24.78 -18.06 -10.62
CA LEU A 87 -23.40 -18.38 -10.25
C LEU A 87 -22.45 -18.38 -11.47
N ASP A 88 -22.90 -18.94 -12.60
CA ASP A 88 -22.15 -18.95 -13.85
C ASP A 88 -21.94 -17.52 -14.39
N GLN A 89 -22.92 -16.62 -14.22
CA GLN A 89 -22.77 -15.20 -14.57
C GLN A 89 -21.75 -14.49 -13.67
N LEU A 90 -21.82 -14.69 -12.34
CA LEU A 90 -20.83 -14.12 -11.41
C LEU A 90 -19.41 -14.60 -11.74
N LYS A 91 -19.26 -15.87 -12.14
CA LYS A 91 -17.98 -16.43 -12.58
C LYS A 91 -17.47 -15.75 -13.86
N ALA A 92 -18.35 -15.52 -14.82
CA ALA A 92 -18.02 -14.81 -16.06
C ALA A 92 -17.59 -13.36 -15.80
N ASP A 93 -18.28 -12.66 -14.89
CA ASP A 93 -17.94 -11.30 -14.49
C ASP A 93 -16.58 -11.24 -13.78
N ALA A 94 -16.30 -12.19 -12.88
CA ALA A 94 -15.00 -12.32 -12.22
C ALA A 94 -13.86 -12.56 -13.25
N LYS A 95 -14.10 -13.44 -14.23
CA LYS A 95 -13.16 -13.69 -15.33
C LYS A 95 -12.89 -12.41 -16.13
N ALA A 96 -13.94 -11.69 -16.53
CA ALA A 96 -13.81 -10.45 -17.29
C ALA A 96 -13.06 -9.36 -16.50
N ALA A 97 -13.33 -9.23 -15.20
CA ALA A 97 -12.62 -8.29 -14.32
C ALA A 97 -11.14 -8.64 -14.20
N GLY A 98 -10.80 -9.93 -14.04
CA GLY A 98 -9.41 -10.38 -14.03
C GLY A 98 -8.68 -10.17 -15.35
N GLU A 99 -9.33 -10.48 -16.49
CA GLU A 99 -8.77 -10.21 -17.82
C GLU A 99 -8.53 -8.71 -18.06
N LYS A 100 -9.45 -7.86 -17.59
CA LYS A 100 -9.29 -6.40 -17.59
C LYS A 100 -8.08 -5.98 -16.75
N ALA A 101 -7.93 -6.52 -15.54
CA ALA A 101 -6.78 -6.24 -14.67
C ALA A 101 -5.45 -6.60 -15.37
N VAL A 102 -5.37 -7.79 -15.97
CA VAL A 102 -4.18 -8.27 -16.70
C VAL A 102 -3.79 -7.33 -17.85
N ALA A 103 -4.79 -6.75 -18.53
CA ALA A 103 -4.58 -5.81 -19.62
C ALA A 103 -4.16 -4.40 -19.14
N GLU A 104 -4.70 -3.95 -18.01
CA GLU A 104 -4.54 -2.57 -17.52
C GLU A 104 -3.34 -2.39 -16.59
N ILE A 105 -2.96 -3.39 -15.78
CA ILE A 105 -1.81 -3.33 -14.85
C ILE A 105 -0.50 -2.91 -15.55
N PRO A 106 -0.14 -3.43 -16.74
CA PRO A 106 1.07 -2.97 -17.45
C PRO A 106 1.08 -1.49 -17.83
N SER A 107 -0.10 -0.86 -17.86
CA SER A 107 -0.26 0.56 -18.21
C SER A 107 -0.30 1.48 -16.98
N VAL A 108 -0.22 0.92 -15.76
CA VAL A 108 -0.14 1.69 -14.52
C VAL A 108 1.12 2.55 -14.55
N LYS A 109 0.94 3.85 -14.41
CA LYS A 109 2.04 4.83 -14.46
C LYS A 109 2.77 4.84 -13.13
N VAL A 110 4.04 4.47 -13.17
CA VAL A 110 4.95 4.61 -12.02
C VAL A 110 5.38 6.09 -11.92
N PRO A 111 5.21 6.75 -10.77
CA PRO A 111 5.56 8.16 -10.62
C PRO A 111 7.05 8.40 -10.84
N THR A 112 7.36 9.45 -11.60
CA THR A 112 8.75 9.82 -11.95
C THR A 112 9.47 10.53 -10.82
N GLU A 113 8.73 11.01 -9.83
CA GLU A 113 9.20 11.69 -8.63
C GLU A 113 9.80 10.73 -7.59
N LEU A 114 9.62 9.42 -7.78
CA LEU A 114 10.28 8.38 -6.97
C LEU A 114 11.72 8.18 -7.46
N SER A 115 12.60 7.73 -6.57
CA SER A 115 13.94 7.29 -6.96
C SER A 115 13.90 6.16 -7.98
N GLU A 116 14.94 6.04 -8.81
CA GLU A 116 15.01 5.02 -9.87
C GLU A 116 14.90 3.59 -9.31
N ASP A 117 15.49 3.35 -8.14
CA ASP A 117 15.41 2.07 -7.42
C ASP A 117 13.95 1.76 -7.03
N ASN A 118 13.23 2.73 -6.44
CA ASN A 118 11.82 2.56 -6.08
C ASN A 118 10.93 2.38 -7.31
N GLN A 119 11.21 3.09 -8.41
CA GLN A 119 10.49 2.88 -9.66
C GLN A 119 10.69 1.46 -10.22
N ALA A 120 11.91 0.92 -10.15
CA ALA A 120 12.21 -0.45 -10.57
C ALA A 120 11.50 -1.47 -9.68
N THR A 121 11.50 -1.26 -8.36
CA THR A 121 10.78 -2.11 -7.40
C THR A 121 9.27 -2.12 -7.67
N ILE A 122 8.66 -0.96 -7.91
CA ILE A 122 7.23 -0.88 -8.26
C ILE A 122 6.92 -1.63 -9.55
N LYS A 123 7.73 -1.47 -10.60
CA LYS A 123 7.54 -2.22 -11.86
C LYS A 123 7.58 -3.73 -11.62
N GLY A 124 8.55 -4.20 -10.85
CA GLY A 124 8.63 -5.61 -10.47
C GLY A 124 7.44 -6.07 -9.62
N ALA A 125 6.92 -5.22 -8.73
CA ALA A 125 5.72 -5.52 -7.96
C ALA A 125 4.49 -5.64 -8.87
N LEU A 126 4.30 -4.71 -9.81
CA LEU A 126 3.20 -4.74 -10.79
C LEU A 126 3.25 -5.98 -11.69
N GLU A 127 4.44 -6.51 -11.99
CA GLU A 127 4.58 -7.79 -12.70
C GLU A 127 4.04 -8.96 -11.86
N GLU A 128 4.33 -9.04 -10.56
CA GLU A 128 3.76 -10.09 -9.70
C GLU A 128 2.26 -9.92 -9.53
N LEU A 129 1.78 -8.68 -9.43
CA LEU A 129 0.35 -8.38 -9.36
C LEU A 129 -0.38 -8.85 -10.63
N LYS A 130 0.18 -8.58 -11.82
CA LYS A 130 -0.36 -9.09 -13.08
C LYS A 130 -0.45 -10.61 -13.09
N LYS A 131 0.63 -11.30 -12.71
CA LYS A 131 0.64 -12.77 -12.63
C LYS A 131 -0.37 -13.28 -11.61
N SER A 132 -0.55 -12.58 -10.49
CA SER A 132 -1.59 -12.90 -9.50
C SER A 132 -2.98 -12.88 -10.14
N TYR A 133 -3.32 -11.85 -10.93
CA TYR A 133 -4.62 -11.84 -11.65
C TYR A 133 -4.71 -12.91 -12.74
N GLU A 134 -3.63 -13.22 -13.46
CA GLU A 134 -3.61 -14.34 -14.42
C GLU A 134 -3.92 -15.67 -13.71
N ALA A 135 -3.28 -15.91 -12.57
CA ALA A 135 -3.52 -17.06 -11.72
C ALA A 135 -4.94 -17.03 -11.12
N LYS A 136 -5.47 -15.87 -10.72
CA LYS A 136 -6.82 -15.73 -10.18
C LYS A 136 -7.89 -16.06 -11.20
N VAL A 137 -7.70 -15.66 -12.47
CA VAL A 137 -8.57 -16.04 -13.58
C VAL A 137 -8.51 -17.55 -13.83
N ALA A 138 -7.31 -18.14 -13.87
CA ALA A 138 -7.17 -19.58 -14.00
C ALA A 138 -7.77 -20.32 -12.78
N GLY A 139 -7.69 -19.70 -11.60
CA GLY A 139 -8.23 -20.16 -10.32
C GLY A 139 -9.74 -20.35 -10.29
N LEU A 140 -10.47 -19.72 -11.21
CA LEU A 140 -11.91 -19.94 -11.36
C LEU A 140 -12.24 -21.38 -11.80
N GLU A 141 -11.29 -22.08 -12.45
CA GLU A 141 -11.44 -23.45 -12.93
C GLU A 141 -10.48 -24.45 -12.26
N ASP A 142 -9.42 -23.96 -11.60
CA ASP A 142 -8.35 -24.77 -10.99
C ASP A 142 -7.97 -24.23 -9.60
N GLU A 143 -8.35 -24.93 -8.54
CA GLU A 143 -8.07 -24.50 -7.16
C GLU A 143 -6.58 -24.33 -6.85
N ALA A 144 -5.68 -25.10 -7.50
CA ALA A 144 -4.24 -24.93 -7.32
C ALA A 144 -3.76 -23.56 -7.82
N LYS A 145 -4.43 -23.01 -8.85
CA LYS A 145 -4.17 -21.67 -9.37
C LYS A 145 -4.71 -20.56 -8.47
N ALA A 146 -5.75 -20.83 -7.69
CA ALA A 146 -6.21 -19.87 -6.68
C ALA A 146 -5.16 -19.67 -5.59
N ALA A 147 -4.53 -20.75 -5.09
CA ALA A 147 -3.44 -20.65 -4.13
C ALA A 147 -2.21 -19.92 -4.71
N GLU A 148 -1.83 -20.22 -5.97
CA GLU A 148 -0.75 -19.52 -6.68
C GLU A 148 -1.04 -18.00 -6.79
N ALA A 149 -2.31 -17.62 -7.00
CA ALA A 149 -2.70 -16.21 -7.07
C ALA A 149 -2.44 -15.46 -5.76
N ASP A 150 -2.73 -16.08 -4.61
CA ASP A 150 -2.52 -15.50 -3.29
C ASP A 150 -1.03 -15.37 -2.95
N GLU A 151 -0.21 -16.36 -3.33
CA GLU A 151 1.26 -16.30 -3.19
C GLU A 151 1.85 -15.16 -4.02
N LEU A 152 1.40 -15.00 -5.28
CA LEU A 152 1.84 -13.91 -6.16
C LEU A 152 1.39 -12.54 -5.68
N PHE A 153 0.18 -12.44 -5.10
CA PHE A 153 -0.30 -11.20 -4.50
C PHE A 153 0.55 -10.83 -3.27
N THR A 154 0.89 -11.82 -2.45
CA THR A 154 1.79 -11.65 -1.30
C THR A 154 3.17 -11.16 -1.76
N ALA A 155 3.72 -11.73 -2.84
CA ALA A 155 4.98 -11.27 -3.42
C ALA A 155 4.93 -9.82 -3.94
N PHE A 156 3.78 -9.40 -4.51
CA PHE A 156 3.53 -8.00 -4.86
C PHE A 156 3.58 -7.09 -3.61
N GLU A 157 2.87 -7.46 -2.54
CA GLU A 157 2.82 -6.71 -1.29
C GLU A 157 4.20 -6.63 -0.62
N GLU A 158 4.93 -7.74 -0.55
CA GLU A 158 6.28 -7.79 0.01
C GLU A 158 7.24 -6.87 -0.75
N LYS A 159 7.18 -6.85 -2.09
CA LYS A 159 8.00 -5.94 -2.90
C LYS A 159 7.69 -4.47 -2.60
N LEU A 160 6.43 -4.06 -2.54
CA LEU A 160 6.09 -2.68 -2.16
C LEU A 160 6.53 -2.35 -0.73
N ASN A 161 6.40 -3.31 0.19
CA ASN A 161 6.80 -3.13 1.58
C ASN A 161 8.31 -2.95 1.79
N THR A 162 9.16 -3.37 0.84
CA THR A 162 10.59 -3.00 0.86
C THR A 162 10.77 -1.48 0.75
N ILE A 163 9.97 -0.81 -0.09
CA ILE A 163 9.97 0.64 -0.24
C ILE A 163 9.47 1.31 1.05
N HIS A 164 8.45 0.73 1.69
CA HIS A 164 7.96 1.22 2.98
C HIS A 164 9.07 1.19 4.02
N GLU A 165 9.83 0.10 4.12
CA GLU A 165 10.94 -0.02 5.07
C GLU A 165 12.03 1.03 4.80
N ASP A 166 12.40 1.24 3.54
CA ASP A 166 13.40 2.22 3.13
C ASP A 166 12.95 3.64 3.47
N LEU A 167 11.69 3.96 3.18
CA LEU A 167 11.07 5.25 3.49
C LEU A 167 10.59 5.39 4.94
N LYS A 168 10.80 4.38 5.80
CA LYS A 168 10.34 4.37 7.20
C LYS A 168 8.83 4.59 7.35
N LEU A 169 8.05 3.99 6.45
CA LEU A 169 6.60 3.87 6.50
C LEU A 169 6.19 2.56 7.19
N ILE A 170 4.96 2.52 7.68
CA ILE A 170 4.36 1.27 8.19
C ILE A 170 4.06 0.38 6.98
N PRO A 171 4.41 -0.93 7.01
CA PRO A 171 4.08 -1.85 5.93
C PRO A 171 2.58 -1.83 5.61
N GLY A 172 2.26 -1.76 4.32
CA GLY A 172 0.92 -1.92 3.80
C GLY A 172 0.41 -3.35 3.97
N LYS A 173 -0.91 -3.48 4.05
CA LYS A 173 -1.65 -4.75 4.00
C LYS A 173 -2.71 -4.66 2.91
N PHE A 174 -2.26 -4.65 1.67
CA PHE A 174 -3.08 -4.31 0.52
C PHE A 174 -4.23 -5.29 0.34
N ILE A 175 -4.04 -6.58 0.65
CA ILE A 175 -5.11 -7.57 0.53
C ILE A 175 -6.31 -7.25 1.43
N ASN A 176 -6.08 -6.64 2.60
CA ASN A 176 -7.15 -6.28 3.54
C ASN A 176 -8.01 -5.11 3.03
N GLU A 177 -7.50 -4.32 2.08
CA GLU A 177 -8.21 -3.19 1.48
C GLU A 177 -9.07 -3.61 0.27
N LEU A 178 -9.04 -4.90 -0.08
CA LEU A 178 -9.69 -5.50 -1.26
C LEU A 178 -10.76 -6.54 -0.90
N GLN A 179 -10.98 -6.81 0.39
CA GLN A 179 -12.00 -7.71 0.90
C GLN A 179 -13.33 -6.97 1.06
#